data_AF-A0A5P1E6E2-F1
#
_entry.id   AF-A0A5P1E6E2-F1
#
_cell.length_a   1.000
_cell.length_b   1.000
_cell.length_c   1.000
_cell.angle_alpha   90.00
_cell.angle_beta   90.00
_cell.angle_gamma   90.00
#
_symmetry.space_group_name_H-M   'P 1'
#
loop_
_entity.id
_entity.type
_entity.pdbx_description
1 polymer ?
#
loop_
_entity_poly.entity_id
_entity_poly.type
_entity_poly.pdbx_seq_one_letter_code
_entity_poly.pdbx_strand_id
1 'polypeptide(L)' 'MNEVKEIVVVCDPSYTDVFEDASDKIPVDLKFALPGKERQDSVFNGLQEIDGSSELVCIHDSARPLVSSVHVKKVSP' A
#
# COMPACT_ATOMS: atom_id res chain seq x y z
N MET A 1 16.32 -4.32 9.26
CA MET A 1 16.17 -4.16 7.79
C MET A 1 14.71 -3.84 7.58
N ASN A 2 14.35 -2.80 6.83
CA ASN A 2 12.95 -2.45 6.61
C ASN A 2 12.40 -3.36 5.51
N GLU A 3 11.46 -4.24 5.84
CA GLU A 3 10.90 -5.21 4.87
C GLU A 3 9.91 -4.55 3.90
N VAL A 4 9.35 -3.39 4.27
CA VAL A 4 8.44 -2.61 3.42
C VAL A 4 9.23 -1.49 2.76
N LYS A 5 9.37 -1.56 1.44
CA LYS A 5 10.06 -0.55 0.61
C LYS A 5 9.15 0.62 0.26
N GLU A 6 7.92 0.33 -0.13
CA GLU A 6 6.96 1.31 -0.64
C GLU A 6 5.53 0.94 -0.21
N ILE A 7 4.66 1.95 -0.22
CA ILE A 7 3.21 1.79 -0.02
C ILE A 7 2.52 2.45 -1.20
N VAL A 8 1.76 1.65 -1.96
CA VAL A 8 0.86 2.16 -3.00
C VAL A 8 -0.55 2.26 -2.42
N VAL A 9 -1.01 3.48 -2.20
CA VAL A 9 -2.38 3.74 -1.73
C VAL A 9 -3.32 3.82 -2.92
N VAL A 10 -4.31 2.94 -2.96
CA VAL A 10 -5.34 2.94 -4.00
C VAL A 10 -6.58 3.66 -3.48
N CYS A 11 -6.75 4.93 -3.84
CA CYS A 11 -7.86 5.77 -3.39
C CYS A 11 -8.29 6.79 -4.44
N ASP A 12 -9.52 7.31 -4.31
CA ASP A 12 -9.95 8.45 -5.11
C ASP A 12 -9.01 9.65 -4.85
N PRO A 13 -8.63 10.43 -5.88
CA PRO A 13 -7.73 11.58 -5.73
C PRO A 13 -8.18 12.60 -4.67
N SER A 14 -9.48 12.69 -4.38
CA SER A 14 -10.01 13.57 -3.33
C SER A 14 -9.61 13.18 -1.91
N TYR A 15 -8.98 12.02 -1.69
CA TYR A 15 -8.50 11.57 -0.38
C TYR A 15 -6.96 11.47 -0.29
N THR A 16 -6.20 11.92 -1.30
CA THR A 16 -4.74 11.83 -1.25
C THR A 16 -4.15 12.69 -0.14
N ASP A 17 -4.80 13.81 0.16
CA ASP A 17 -4.48 14.74 1.24
C ASP A 17 -4.47 14.08 2.63
N VAL A 18 -5.31 13.08 2.85
CA VAL A 18 -5.34 12.27 4.09
C VAL A 18 -3.99 11.60 4.37
N PHE A 19 -3.19 11.35 3.33
CA PHE A 19 -1.91 10.64 3.43
C PHE A 19 -0.69 11.56 3.26
N GLU A 20 -0.86 12.83 2.89
CA GLU A 20 0.25 13.80 2.77
C GLU A 20 0.99 13.96 4.11
N ASP A 21 0.23 14.00 5.19
CA ASP A 21 0.77 14.07 6.55
C ASP A 21 1.60 12.84 6.95
N ALA A 22 1.39 11.71 6.26
CA ALA A 22 2.12 10.47 6.49
C ALA A 22 3.40 10.38 5.65
N SER A 23 3.42 10.93 4.42
CA SER A 23 4.60 10.86 3.54
C SER A 23 5.86 11.46 4.17
N ASP A 24 5.71 12.49 4.98
CA ASP A 24 6.84 13.13 5.68
C ASP A 24 7.27 12.39 6.95
N LYS A 25 6.40 11.52 7.49
CA LYS A 25 6.59 10.87 8.80
C LYS A 25 7.06 9.42 8.68
N ILE A 26 6.88 8.78 7.52
CA ILE A 26 7.23 7.37 7.30
C ILE A 26 8.45 7.25 6.39
N PRO A 27 9.43 6.38 6.71
CA PRO A 27 10.62 6.19 5.89
C PRO A 27 10.39 5.18 4.76
N VAL A 28 9.25 5.28 4.06
CA VAL A 28 8.89 4.42 2.93
C VAL A 28 8.29 5.27 1.81
N ASP A 29 8.56 4.88 0.57
CA ASP A 29 8.06 5.63 -0.58
C ASP A 29 6.53 5.49 -0.65
N LEU A 30 5.83 6.63 -0.63
CA LEU A 30 4.38 6.68 -0.76
C LEU A 30 3.99 6.99 -2.21
N LYS A 31 3.20 6.12 -2.82
CA LYS A 31 2.65 6.27 -4.18
C LYS A 31 1.14 6.15 -4.16
N PHE A 32 0.50 6.58 -5.24
CA PHE A 32 -0.95 6.51 -5.39
C PHE A 32 -1.34 5.84 -6.70
N ALA A 33 -2.44 5.10 -6.69
CA ALA A 33 -3.08 4.56 -7.88
C ALA A 33 -4.59 4.84 -7.85
N LEU A 34 -5.21 4.93 -9.03
CA LEU A 34 -6.65 5.12 -9.13
C LEU A 34 -7.41 3.84 -8.77
N PRO A 35 -8.56 3.93 -8.07
CA PRO A 35 -9.39 2.77 -7.78
C PRO A 35 -10.03 2.24 -9.07
N GLY A 36 -10.25 0.93 -9.10
CA GLY A 36 -11.00 0.27 -10.16
C GLY A 36 -12.48 0.09 -9.80
N LYS A 37 -13.24 -0.56 -10.70
CA LYS A 37 -14.68 -0.78 -10.51
C LYS A 37 -14.96 -1.78 -9.39
N GLU A 38 -14.17 -2.85 -9.34
CA GLU A 38 -14.21 -3.88 -8.29
C GLU A 38 -12.87 -3.99 -7.56
N ARG A 39 -12.83 -4.75 -6.47
CA ARG A 39 -11.63 -4.86 -5.61
C ARG A 39 -10.41 -5.34 -6.39
N GLN A 40 -10.56 -6.33 -7.26
CA GLN A 40 -9.46 -6.85 -8.07
C GLN A 40 -8.93 -5.84 -9.08
N ASP A 41 -9.78 -4.93 -9.58
CA ASP A 41 -9.36 -3.87 -10.51
C ASP A 41 -8.52 -2.83 -9.77
N SER A 42 -8.91 -2.47 -8.54
CA SER A 42 -8.09 -1.63 -7.66
C SER A 42 -6.75 -2.27 -7.32
N VAL A 43 -6.73 -3.57 -7.03
CA VAL A 43 -5.48 -4.32 -6.83
C VAL A 43 -4.61 -4.28 -8.08
N PHE A 44 -5.21 -4.52 -9.26
CA PHE A 44 -4.48 -4.48 -10.53
C PHE A 44 -3.86 -3.10 -10.78
N ASN A 45 -4.63 -2.02 -10.60
CA ASN A 45 -4.10 -0.66 -10.75
C ASN A 45 -2.95 -0.38 -9.77
N GLY A 46 -3.07 -0.81 -8.51
CA GLY A 46 -1.99 -0.68 -7.54
C GLY A 46 -0.73 -1.48 -7.92
N LEU A 47 -0.89 -2.67 -8.49
CA LEU A 47 0.21 -3.50 -8.98
C LEU A 47 0.98 -2.85 -10.13
N GLN A 48 0.36 -1.98 -10.92
CA GLN A 48 1.04 -1.28 -12.02
C GLN A 48 2.00 -0.19 -11.52
N GLU A 49 1.88 0.27 -10.28
CA GLU A 49 2.67 1.37 -9.70
C GLU A 49 3.84 0.91 -8.82
N ILE A 50 3.92 -0.40 -8.52
CA ILE A 50 5.01 -0.95 -7.70
C ILE A 50 6.35 -0.87 -8.44
N ASP A 51 7.43 -0.84 -7.68
CA ASP A 51 8.77 -1.04 -8.23
C ASP A 51 8.94 -2.49 -8.70
N GLY A 52 9.29 -2.67 -9.98
CA GLY A 52 9.51 -4.00 -10.59
C GLY A 52 10.67 -4.81 -10.00
N SER A 53 11.49 -4.21 -9.14
CA SER A 53 12.51 -4.92 -8.34
C SER A 53 11.96 -5.54 -7.05
N SER A 54 10.71 -5.26 -6.67
CA SER A 54 10.07 -5.82 -5.47
C SER A 54 9.77 -7.31 -5.66
N GLU A 55 10.28 -8.15 -4.77
CA GLU A 55 10.12 -9.62 -4.82
C GLU A 55 8.75 -10.09 -4.31
N LEU A 56 8.10 -9.29 -3.47
CA LEU A 56 6.83 -9.60 -2.82
C LEU A 56 5.91 -8.38 -2.82
N VAL A 57 4.60 -8.65 -2.90
CA VAL A 57 3.55 -7.65 -2.72
C VAL A 57 2.64 -8.05 -1.57
N CYS A 58 2.34 -7.09 -0.69
CA CYS A 58 1.38 -7.26 0.39
C CYS A 58 0.12 -6.44 0.10
N ILE A 59 -1.02 -7.12 -0.10
CA ILE A 59 -2.31 -6.45 -0.32
C ILE A 59 -3.04 -6.38 1.02
N HIS A 60 -3.35 -5.16 1.47
CA HIS A 60 -4.05 -4.91 2.73
C HIS A 60 -5.30 -4.05 2.51
N ASP A 61 -6.38 -4.37 3.22
CA ASP A 61 -7.59 -3.54 3.21
C ASP A 61 -7.46 -2.43 4.27
N SER A 62 -7.51 -1.16 3.88
CA SER A 62 -7.37 -0.01 4.80
C SER A 62 -8.42 0.03 5.92
N ALA A 63 -9.58 -0.60 5.71
CA ALA A 63 -10.63 -0.77 6.72
C ALA A 63 -10.24 -1.71 7.89
N ARG A 64 -9.03 -2.29 7.89
CA ARG A 64 -8.51 -3.19 8.93
C ARG A 64 -7.31 -2.57 9.67
N PRO A 65 -7.53 -1.53 10.51
CA PRO A 65 -6.43 -0.76 11.12
C PRO A 65 -5.73 -1.49 12.28
N LEU A 66 -6.28 -2.61 12.78
CA LEU A 66 -5.80 -3.28 14.00
C LEU A 66 -4.89 -4.49 13.71
N VAL A 67 -4.37 -4.63 12.49
CA VAL A 67 -3.38 -5.67 12.19
C VAL A 67 -2.07 -5.38 12.92
N SER A 68 -1.51 -6.39 13.59
CA SER A 68 -0.23 -6.25 14.29
C SER A 68 0.93 -6.62 13.38
N SER A 69 2.11 -6.05 13.62
CA SER A 69 3.33 -6.38 12.89
C SER A 69 3.69 -7.87 12.98
N VAL A 70 3.37 -8.53 14.10
CA VAL A 70 3.57 -9.98 14.28
C VAL A 70 2.73 -10.79 13.28
N HIS A 71 1.48 -10.38 13.03
CA HIS A 71 0.62 -11.06 12.07
C HIS A 71 1.05 -10.82 10.63
N VAL A 72 1.53 -9.61 10.30
CA VAL A 72 2.07 -9.31 8.96
C VAL A 72 3.34 -10.13 8.69
N LYS A 73 4.30 -10.14 9.62
CA LYS A 73 5.53 -10.93 9.48
C LYS A 73 5.29 -12.43 9.36
N LYS A 74 4.19 -12.95 9.93
CA LYS A 74 3.84 -14.37 9.84
C LYS A 74 3.41 -14.81 8.43
N VAL A 75 2.87 -13.89 7.62
CA VAL A 75 2.43 -14.19 6.24
C VAL A 75 3.49 -13.84 5.19
N SER A 76 4.56 -13.17 5.59
CA SER A 76 5.76 -13.01 4.78
C SER A 76 6.54 -14.33 4.78
N PRO A 77 7.03 -14.80 3.61
CA PRO A 77 7.80 -16.03 3.48
C PRO A 77 9.18 -15.95 4.14
#